data_AF-A0A258BXL7-F1
#
_entry.id   AF-A0A258BXL7-F1
#
_cell.length_a   1.000
_cell.length_b   1.000
_cell.length_c   1.000
_cell.angle_alpha   90.00
_cell.angle_beta   90.00
_cell.angle_gamma   90.00
#
_symmetry.space_group_name_H-M   'P 1'
#
loop_
_entity.id
_entity.type
_entity.pdbx_description
1 polymer ?
#
loop_
_entity_poly.entity_id
_entity_poly.type
_entity_poly.pdbx_seq_one_letter_code
_entity_poly.pdbx_strand_id
1 'polypeptide(L)'
;ALRAVGEPMRGKPVRELSVGQMLDGLFAITRDFDMQTQPHLLLLQKTMVMVEGVATMLHPDINLWETSGPYVKSWLRDELGPEVKVADALIENWHTLQKIPDLIRRIEEKFPAPGGAPTPPPLPDVKLMEWKGGGAALRYGAVAVAAAAAGALAMGLLG
;
A
#
# COMPACT_ATOMS: atom_id res chain seq x y z
N ALA A 1 -4.38 -3.57 26.48
CA ALA A 1 -5.01 -4.79 25.93
C ALA A 1 -4.27 -6.07 26.35
N LEU A 2 -3.08 -6.37 25.80
CA LEU A 2 -2.38 -7.65 26.09
C LEU A 2 -2.13 -7.95 27.57
N ARG A 3 -1.78 -6.93 28.37
CA ARG A 3 -1.64 -7.09 29.83
C ARG A 3 -2.96 -7.45 30.52
N ALA A 4 -4.09 -6.85 30.11
CA ALA A 4 -5.39 -7.07 30.73
C ALA A 4 -5.97 -8.47 30.45
N VAL A 5 -5.61 -9.08 29.30
CA VAL A 5 -5.96 -10.48 28.98
C VAL A 5 -5.01 -11.47 29.68
N GLY A 6 -3.73 -11.10 29.84
CA GLY A 6 -2.71 -11.96 30.45
C GLY A 6 -2.67 -11.94 31.98
N GLU A 7 -3.18 -10.91 32.64
CA GLU A 7 -3.14 -10.73 34.10
C GLU A 7 -4.07 -11.70 34.87
N PRO A 8 -5.32 -12.00 34.42
CA PRO A 8 -6.17 -13.01 35.04
C PRO A 8 -5.66 -14.45 34.91
N MET A 9 -4.80 -14.68 33.91
CA MET A 9 -4.16 -15.96 33.61
C MET A 9 -2.83 -16.12 34.36
N ARG A 10 -2.30 -15.03 34.93
CA ARG A 10 -0.99 -15.00 35.57
C ARG A 10 -1.07 -15.64 36.95
N GLY A 11 -0.31 -16.71 37.15
CA GLY A 11 -0.23 -17.42 38.44
C GLY A 11 -1.24 -18.57 38.60
N LYS A 12 -2.14 -18.77 37.62
CA LYS A 12 -2.95 -20.00 37.55
C LYS A 12 -2.09 -21.16 37.01
N PRO A 13 -2.32 -22.41 37.46
CA PRO A 13 -1.76 -23.59 36.82
C PRO A 13 -2.09 -23.58 35.32
N VAL A 14 -1.13 -23.95 34.46
CA VAL A 14 -1.30 -23.96 33.00
C VAL A 14 -2.51 -24.82 32.57
N ARG A 15 -2.87 -25.82 33.39
CA ARG A 15 -4.05 -26.69 33.24
C ARG A 15 -5.40 -25.97 33.31
N GLU A 16 -5.45 -24.77 33.88
CA GLU A 16 -6.67 -23.94 33.95
C GLU A 16 -6.75 -22.89 32.83
N LEU A 17 -5.76 -22.88 31.91
CA LEU A 17 -5.70 -21.90 30.83
C LEU A 17 -6.51 -22.34 29.62
N SER A 18 -7.66 -21.71 29.43
CA SER A 18 -8.50 -21.87 28.24
C SER A 18 -8.06 -20.93 27.12
N VAL A 19 -7.75 -21.49 25.94
CA VAL A 19 -7.40 -20.69 24.74
C VAL A 19 -8.62 -19.91 24.27
N GLY A 20 -9.81 -20.54 24.31
CA GLY A 20 -11.06 -19.89 23.95
C GLY A 20 -11.37 -18.65 24.80
N GLN A 21 -11.26 -18.78 26.13
CA GLN A 21 -11.53 -17.67 27.06
C GLN A 21 -10.54 -16.51 26.91
N MET A 22 -9.27 -16.81 26.59
CA MET A 22 -8.27 -15.77 26.32
C MET A 22 -8.61 -14.97 25.05
N LEU A 23 -9.06 -15.64 23.99
CA LEU A 23 -9.51 -14.99 22.76
C LEU A 23 -10.79 -14.18 22.97
N ASP A 24 -11.75 -14.70 23.76
CA ASP A 24 -12.95 -13.97 24.17
C ASP A 24 -12.60 -12.64 24.86
N GLY A 25 -11.69 -12.67 25.84
CA GLY A 25 -11.23 -11.48 26.54
C GLY A 25 -10.55 -10.47 25.62
N LEU A 26 -9.76 -10.95 24.66
CA LEU A 26 -9.13 -10.08 23.66
C LEU A 26 -10.18 -9.40 22.78
N PHE A 27 -11.19 -10.14 22.29
CA PHE A 27 -12.21 -9.55 21.43
C PHE A 27 -13.18 -8.64 22.17
N ALA A 28 -13.50 -8.94 23.44
CA ALA A 28 -14.28 -8.06 24.29
C ALA A 28 -13.61 -6.68 24.40
N ILE A 29 -12.31 -6.65 24.72
CA ILE A 29 -11.56 -5.39 24.78
C ILE A 29 -11.54 -4.69 23.42
N THR A 30 -11.32 -5.41 22.31
CA THR A 30 -11.34 -4.74 20.98
C THR A 30 -12.70 -4.13 20.64
N ARG A 31 -13.79 -4.73 21.12
CA ARG A 31 -15.15 -4.21 20.97
C ARG A 31 -15.38 -2.97 21.84
N ASP A 32 -14.81 -2.96 23.04
CA ASP A 32 -14.85 -1.78 23.93
C ASP A 32 -14.11 -0.58 23.33
N PHE A 33 -13.11 -0.83 22.46
CA PHE A 33 -12.41 0.19 21.67
C PHE A 33 -13.02 0.43 20.27
N ASP A 34 -14.25 -0.06 20.03
CA ASP A 34 -15.02 0.11 18.80
C ASP A 34 -14.27 -0.34 17.52
N MET A 35 -13.37 -1.33 17.67
CA MET A 35 -12.62 -1.89 16.54
C MET A 35 -13.53 -2.84 15.75
N GLN A 36 -13.59 -2.66 14.43
CA GLN A 36 -14.34 -3.55 13.54
C GLN A 36 -13.70 -4.94 13.52
N THR A 37 -14.29 -5.91 14.24
CA THR A 37 -13.83 -7.30 14.27
C THR A 37 -14.21 -8.01 12.97
N GLN A 38 -13.22 -8.63 12.31
CA GLN A 38 -13.46 -9.41 11.10
C GLN A 38 -14.22 -10.71 11.43
N PRO A 39 -15.21 -11.12 10.63
CA PRO A 39 -15.96 -12.36 10.86
C PRO A 39 -15.09 -13.63 10.92
N HIS A 40 -13.99 -13.67 10.17
CA HIS A 40 -13.07 -14.80 10.14
C HIS A 40 -12.38 -15.06 11.49
N LEU A 41 -12.18 -14.01 12.30
CA LEU A 41 -11.59 -14.14 13.63
C LEU A 41 -12.56 -14.77 14.64
N LEU A 42 -13.86 -14.50 14.48
CA LEU A 42 -14.91 -15.15 15.27
C LEU A 42 -15.05 -16.64 14.90
N LEU A 43 -14.85 -16.97 13.61
CA LEU A 43 -14.84 -18.37 13.17
C LEU A 43 -13.64 -19.12 13.76
N LEU A 44 -12.45 -18.53 13.75
CA LEU A 44 -11.27 -19.10 14.38
C LEU A 44 -11.49 -19.31 15.89
N GLN A 45 -12.15 -18.37 16.56
CA GLN A 45 -12.47 -18.52 17.97
C GLN A 45 -13.43 -19.69 18.21
N LYS A 46 -14.49 -19.82 17.40
CA LYS A 46 -15.44 -20.94 17.48
C LYS A 46 -14.74 -22.28 17.26
N THR A 47 -13.81 -22.36 16.31
CA THR A 47 -13.06 -23.60 16.07
C THR A 47 -12.11 -23.90 17.23
N MET A 48 -11.43 -22.90 17.79
CA MET A 48 -10.58 -23.08 18.98
C MET A 48 -11.38 -23.59 20.18
N VAL A 49 -12.53 -22.97 20.48
CA VAL A 49 -13.42 -23.42 21.58
C VAL A 49 -13.96 -24.83 21.32
N MET A 50 -14.30 -25.15 20.06
CA MET A 50 -14.75 -26.50 19.69
C MET A 50 -13.64 -27.54 19.91
N VAL A 51 -12.42 -27.25 19.44
CA VAL A 51 -11.25 -28.14 19.64
C VAL A 51 -10.99 -28.33 21.13
N GLU A 52 -11.08 -27.27 21.91
CA GLU A 52 -10.93 -27.32 23.35
C GLU A 52 -11.99 -28.18 24.04
N GLY A 53 -13.25 -28.00 23.66
CA GLY A 53 -14.35 -28.84 24.16
C GLY A 53 -14.18 -30.31 23.80
N VAL A 54 -13.80 -30.63 22.55
CA VAL A 54 -13.55 -32.00 22.11
C VAL A 54 -12.37 -32.62 22.86
N ALA A 55 -11.25 -31.90 22.97
CA ALA A 55 -10.07 -32.36 23.69
C ALA A 55 -10.39 -32.68 25.16
N THR A 56 -11.16 -31.80 25.82
CA THR A 56 -11.56 -31.95 27.22
C THR A 56 -12.56 -33.08 27.43
N MET A 57 -13.46 -33.33 26.45
CA MET A 57 -14.37 -34.50 26.49
C MET A 57 -13.61 -35.83 26.43
N LEU A 58 -12.50 -35.90 25.69
CA LEU A 58 -11.68 -37.10 25.62
C LEU A 58 -10.79 -37.24 26.86
N HIS A 59 -10.11 -36.17 27.25
CA HIS A 59 -9.16 -36.14 28.35
C HIS A 59 -9.46 -34.90 29.22
N PRO A 60 -10.19 -35.07 30.34
CA PRO A 60 -10.64 -33.94 31.18
C PRO A 60 -9.51 -33.06 31.73
N ASP A 61 -8.31 -33.62 31.79
CA ASP A 61 -7.13 -33.00 32.39
C ASP A 61 -6.15 -32.47 31.33
N ILE A 62 -6.55 -32.43 30.06
CA ILE A 62 -5.69 -32.02 28.96
C ILE A 62 -5.36 -30.53 29.03
N ASN A 63 -4.08 -30.21 28.78
CA ASN A 63 -3.60 -28.85 28.69
C ASN A 63 -3.28 -28.51 27.23
N LEU A 64 -4.14 -27.71 26.58
CA LEU A 64 -3.98 -27.36 25.17
C LEU A 64 -2.74 -26.51 24.88
N TRP A 65 -2.33 -25.65 25.80
CA TRP A 65 -1.11 -24.84 25.63
C TRP A 65 0.14 -25.71 25.58
N GLU A 66 0.26 -26.67 26.50
CA GLU A 66 1.38 -27.62 26.50
C GLU A 66 1.32 -28.58 25.32
N THR A 67 0.12 -29.09 25.00
CA THR A 67 -0.07 -30.08 23.94
C THR A 67 0.13 -29.49 22.54
N SER A 68 -0.27 -28.23 22.32
CA SER A 68 -0.10 -27.54 21.03
C SER A 68 1.31 -27.00 20.80
N GLY A 69 2.09 -26.77 21.86
CA GLY A 69 3.45 -26.24 21.81
C GLY A 69 4.38 -26.85 20.74
N PRO A 70 4.56 -28.19 20.67
CA PRO A 70 5.41 -28.80 19.65
C PRO A 70 4.91 -28.57 18.23
N TYR A 71 3.59 -28.60 18.00
CA TYR A 71 2.99 -28.38 16.68
C TYR A 71 3.13 -26.93 16.23
N VAL A 72 2.92 -25.97 17.13
CA VAL A 72 3.12 -24.55 16.84
C VAL A 72 4.59 -24.27 16.54
N LYS A 73 5.52 -24.91 17.29
CA LYS A 73 6.96 -24.76 17.05
C LYS A 73 7.40 -25.33 15.71
N SER A 74 6.90 -26.50 15.30
CA SER A 74 7.20 -27.06 13.99
C SER A 74 6.63 -26.19 12.88
N TRP A 75 5.36 -25.81 12.98
CA TRP A 75 4.71 -24.92 12.01
C TRP A 75 5.44 -23.59 11.87
N LEU A 76 5.85 -22.98 12.99
CA LEU A 76 6.61 -21.72 12.98
C LEU A 76 7.95 -21.87 12.26
N ARG A 77 8.65 -22.98 12.47
CA ARG A 77 9.90 -23.26 11.75
C ARG A 77 9.65 -23.49 10.27
N ASP A 78 8.58 -24.21 9.93
CA ASP A 78 8.32 -24.64 8.57
C ASP A 78 7.73 -23.50 7.70
N GLU A 79 7.05 -22.50 8.30
CA GLU A 79 6.46 -21.34 7.60
C GLU A 79 7.28 -20.05 7.74
N LEU A 80 7.87 -19.79 8.91
CA LEU A 80 8.61 -18.55 9.20
C LEU A 80 10.12 -18.78 9.34
N GLY A 81 10.59 -19.99 9.03
CA GLY A 81 12.00 -20.36 9.11
C GLY A 81 12.91 -19.57 8.16
N PRO A 82 14.21 -19.46 8.50
CA PRO A 82 15.19 -18.84 7.60
C PRO A 82 15.29 -19.55 6.26
N GLU A 83 15.05 -20.87 6.22
CA GLU A 83 15.04 -21.67 5.00
C GLU A 83 13.96 -21.19 4.01
N VAL A 84 12.76 -20.88 4.51
CA VAL A 84 11.66 -20.34 3.70
C VAL A 84 12.02 -18.97 3.17
N LYS A 85 12.56 -18.09 4.01
CA LYS A 85 12.98 -16.74 3.59
C LYS A 85 14.06 -16.78 2.52
N VAL A 86 15.01 -17.71 2.61
CA VAL A 86 16.05 -17.90 1.59
C VAL A 86 15.45 -18.47 0.31
N ALA A 87 14.56 -19.46 0.41
CA ALA A 87 13.86 -20.02 -0.75
C ALA A 87 13.04 -18.95 -1.48
N ASP A 88 12.26 -18.16 -0.76
CA ASP A 88 11.47 -17.05 -1.30
C ASP A 88 12.37 -16.01 -1.96
N ALA A 89 13.46 -15.61 -1.30
CA ALA A 89 14.42 -14.65 -1.86
C ALA A 89 15.09 -15.20 -3.14
N LEU A 90 15.42 -16.49 -3.20
CA LEU A 90 15.97 -17.12 -4.40
C LEU A 90 14.97 -17.11 -5.55
N ILE A 91 13.71 -17.45 -5.27
CA ILE A 91 12.63 -17.44 -6.26
C ILE A 91 12.39 -16.01 -6.76
N GLU A 92 12.29 -15.03 -5.86
CA GLU A 92 12.09 -13.62 -6.22
C GLU A 92 13.25 -13.06 -7.04
N ASN A 93 14.49 -13.36 -6.63
CA ASN A 93 15.69 -12.98 -7.37
C ASN A 93 15.71 -13.61 -8.77
N TRP A 94 15.34 -14.89 -8.89
CA TRP A 94 15.23 -15.57 -10.18
C TRP A 94 14.20 -14.91 -11.11
N HIS A 95 13.01 -14.61 -10.60
CA HIS A 95 11.97 -13.91 -11.36
C HIS A 95 12.41 -12.49 -11.77
N THR A 96 13.20 -11.83 -10.93
CA THR A 96 13.73 -10.49 -11.21
C THR A 96 14.80 -10.54 -12.30
N LEU A 97 15.70 -11.52 -12.25
CA LEU A 97 16.72 -11.74 -13.30
C LEU A 97 16.09 -12.02 -14.66
N GLN A 98 14.99 -12.78 -14.71
CA GLN A 98 14.26 -13.04 -15.98
C GLN A 98 13.64 -11.78 -16.61
N LYS A 99 13.43 -10.71 -15.84
CA LYS A 99 12.89 -9.43 -16.35
C LYS A 99 13.97 -8.49 -16.90
N ILE A 100 15.25 -8.78 -16.68
CA ILE A 100 16.38 -7.97 -17.19
C ILE A 100 16.35 -7.82 -18.72
N PRO A 101 16.14 -8.87 -19.54
CA PRO A 101 16.10 -8.75 -20.99
C PRO A 101 14.99 -7.79 -21.47
N ASP A 102 13.82 -7.85 -20.84
CA ASP A 102 12.70 -6.97 -21.19
C ASP A 102 12.94 -5.53 -20.74
N LEU A 103 13.66 -5.33 -19.63
CA LEU A 103 14.09 -4.00 -19.21
C LEU A 103 15.09 -3.41 -20.23
N ILE A 104 16.04 -4.20 -20.72
CA ILE A 104 17.00 -3.78 -21.76
C ILE A 104 16.25 -3.35 -23.04
N ARG A 105 15.29 -4.16 -23.51
CA ARG A 105 14.47 -3.83 -24.68
C ARG A 105 13.72 -2.50 -24.51
N ARG A 106 13.08 -2.29 -23.35
CA ARG A 106 12.35 -1.03 -23.06
C ARG A 106 13.28 0.19 -22.99
N ILE A 107 14.50 0.02 -22.51
CA ILE A 107 15.50 1.10 -22.47
C ILE A 107 15.95 1.44 -23.90
N GLU A 108 16.19 0.44 -24.75
CA GLU A 108 16.59 0.63 -26.15
C GLU A 108 15.49 1.30 -26.99
N GLU A 109 14.22 0.99 -26.73
CA GLU A 109 13.07 1.68 -27.36
C GLU A 109 12.98 3.16 -26.98
N LYS A 110 13.29 3.51 -25.72
CA LYS A 110 13.25 4.91 -25.23
C LYS A 110 14.52 5.70 -25.55
N PHE A 111 15.66 5.03 -25.61
CA PHE A 111 16.98 5.63 -25.85
C PHE A 111 17.71 4.83 -26.93
N PRO A 112 17.29 4.96 -28.21
CA PRO A 112 17.98 4.31 -29.32
C PRO A 112 19.43 4.81 -29.40
N ALA A 113 20.36 3.92 -29.77
CA ALA A 113 21.76 4.29 -29.99
C ALA A 113 21.88 5.43 -31.01
N PRO A 114 22.90 6.31 -30.93
CA PRO A 114 23.13 7.37 -31.91
C PRO A 114 23.22 6.76 -33.32
N GLY A 115 22.17 6.95 -34.13
CA GLY A 115 22.05 6.37 -35.48
C GLY A 115 20.91 5.35 -35.68
N GLY A 116 20.16 4.97 -34.64
CA GLY A 116 19.05 4.00 -34.71
C GLY A 116 17.65 4.59 -34.85
N ALA A 117 17.52 5.91 -35.00
CA ALA A 117 16.21 6.55 -35.18
C ALA A 117 15.62 6.16 -36.55
N PRO A 118 14.39 5.58 -36.61
CA PRO A 118 13.68 5.46 -37.87
C PRO A 118 13.64 6.83 -38.56
N THR A 119 13.87 6.86 -39.87
CA THR A 119 13.83 8.12 -40.63
C THR A 119 12.53 8.86 -40.30
N PRO A 120 12.61 10.09 -39.76
CA PRO A 120 11.39 10.80 -39.38
C PRO A 120 10.50 10.93 -40.62
N PRO A 121 9.18 10.69 -40.51
CA PRO A 121 8.26 10.89 -41.62
C PRO A 121 8.44 12.32 -42.16
N PRO A 122 8.34 12.51 -43.50
CA PRO A 122 8.55 13.82 -44.10
C PRO A 122 7.62 14.82 -43.44
N LEU A 123 8.22 15.80 -42.74
CA LEU A 123 7.45 16.81 -42.02
C LEU A 123 6.64 17.61 -43.03
N PRO A 124 5.36 17.93 -42.74
CA PRO A 124 4.58 18.83 -43.57
C PRO A 124 5.28 20.19 -43.61
N ASP A 125 5.33 20.84 -44.78
CA ASP A 125 5.86 22.19 -44.93
C ASP A 125 5.02 23.18 -44.11
N VAL A 126 5.45 23.45 -42.88
CA VAL A 126 4.88 24.50 -42.06
C VAL A 126 5.33 25.83 -42.66
N LYS A 127 4.44 26.49 -43.41
CA LYS A 127 4.62 27.88 -43.80
C LYS A 127 4.80 28.72 -42.53
N LEU A 128 6.04 29.06 -42.23
CA LEU A 128 6.38 30.04 -41.21
C LEU A 128 5.61 31.32 -41.56
N MET A 129 4.64 31.69 -40.71
CA MET A 129 4.04 33.02 -40.78
C MET A 129 5.14 34.02 -40.44
N GLU A 130 5.76 34.59 -41.48
CA GLU A 130 6.65 35.73 -41.30
C GLU A 130 5.84 36.87 -40.68
N TRP A 131 6.11 37.11 -39.40
CA TRP A 131 5.57 38.24 -38.68
C TRP A 131 6.11 39.52 -39.32
N LYS A 132 5.33 40.10 -40.23
CA LYS A 132 5.64 41.40 -40.85
C LYS A 132 5.46 42.51 -39.79
N GLY A 133 6.48 42.67 -38.96
CA GLY A 133 6.56 43.55 -37.79
C GLY A 133 6.61 45.05 -38.09
N GLY A 134 5.74 45.56 -38.97
CA GLY A 134 5.69 46.98 -39.31
C GLY A 134 4.57 47.79 -38.61
N GLY A 135 3.45 47.14 -38.26
CA GLY A 135 2.24 47.86 -37.79
C GLY A 135 1.86 47.63 -36.33
N ALA A 136 2.49 46.68 -35.64
CA ALA A 136 2.08 46.28 -34.29
C ALA A 136 2.39 47.38 -33.26
N ALA A 137 3.58 47.97 -33.29
CA ALA A 137 3.97 49.04 -32.36
C ALA A 137 3.05 50.27 -32.47
N LEU A 138 2.67 50.65 -33.69
CA LEU A 138 1.73 51.75 -33.95
C LEU A 138 0.33 51.43 -33.41
N ARG A 139 -0.15 50.20 -33.59
CA ARG A 139 -1.45 49.77 -33.07
C ARG A 139 -1.47 49.75 -31.54
N TYR A 140 -0.43 49.19 -30.90
CA TYR A 140 -0.33 49.17 -29.44
C TYR A 140 -0.15 50.58 -28.86
N GLY A 141 0.62 51.45 -29.53
CA GLY A 141 0.76 52.86 -29.15
C GLY A 141 -0.56 53.61 -29.22
N ALA A 142 -1.33 53.43 -30.30
CA ALA A 142 -2.65 54.07 -30.44
C ALA A 142 -3.65 53.60 -29.36
N VAL A 143 -3.66 52.30 -29.04
CA VAL A 143 -4.52 51.75 -27.98
C VAL A 143 -4.14 52.30 -26.60
N ALA A 144 -2.83 52.39 -26.30
CA ALA A 144 -2.36 52.94 -25.03
C ALA A 144 -2.74 54.42 -24.85
N VAL A 145 -2.60 55.23 -25.91
CA VAL A 145 -2.99 56.66 -25.88
C VAL A 145 -4.50 56.81 -25.70
N ALA A 146 -5.30 56.01 -26.41
CA ALA A 146 -6.76 56.05 -26.27
C ALA A 146 -7.21 55.67 -24.85
N ALA A 147 -6.62 54.62 -24.27
CA ALA A 147 -6.93 54.19 -22.90
C ALA A 147 -6.53 55.26 -21.87
N ALA A 148 -5.36 55.88 -22.02
CA ALA A 148 -4.91 56.95 -21.13
C ALA A 148 -5.82 58.19 -21.19
N ALA A 149 -6.23 58.60 -22.40
CA ALA A 149 -7.15 59.73 -22.59
C ALA A 149 -8.54 59.46 -21.97
N ALA A 150 -9.06 58.26 -22.16
CA ALA A 150 -10.34 57.85 -21.54
C ALA A 150 -10.24 57.85 -20.00
N GLY A 151 -9.15 57.35 -19.44
CA GLY A 151 -8.91 57.35 -18.00
C GLY A 151 -8.81 58.76 -17.41
N ALA A 152 -8.11 59.67 -18.10
CA ALA A 152 -7.99 61.07 -17.68
C ALA A 152 -9.32 61.82 -17.73
N LEU A 153 -10.13 61.60 -18.79
CA LEU A 153 -11.47 62.18 -18.90
C LEU A 153 -12.42 61.66 -17.82
N ALA A 154 -12.37 60.36 -17.52
CA ALA A 154 -13.19 59.77 -16.46
C ALA A 154 -12.83 60.33 -15.07
N MET A 155 -11.54 60.56 -14.79
CA MET A 155 -11.11 61.18 -13.54
C MET A 155 -11.54 62.65 -13.44
N GLY A 156 -11.52 63.41 -14.54
CA GLY A 156 -11.92 64.81 -14.55
C GLY A 156 -13.43 65.07 -14.47
N LEU A 157 -14.28 64.06 -14.72
CA LEU A 157 -15.74 64.16 -14.62
C LEU A 157 -16.28 63.70 -13.25
N LEU A 158 -15.46 63.04 -12.43
CA LEU A 158 -15.84 62.48 -11.12
C LEU A 158 -15.24 63.24 -9.92
N GLY A 159 -14.53 64.35 -10.15
CA GLY A 159 -14.04 65.28 -9.13
C GLY A 159 -14.50 66.70 -9.40
#